data_AF-A0A831SZB7-F1
#
_entry.id   AF-A0A831SZB7-F1
#
_cell.length_a   1.000
_cell.length_b   1.000
_cell.length_c   1.000
_cell.angle_alpha   90.00
_cell.angle_beta   90.00
_cell.angle_gamma   90.00
#
_symmetry.space_group_name_H-M   'P 1'
#
loop_
_entity.id
_entity.type
_entity.pdbx_description
1 polymer ?
#
loop_
_entity_poly.entity_id
_entity_poly.type
_entity_poly.pdbx_seq_one_letter_code
_entity_poly.pdbx_strand_id
1 'polypeptide(L)'
;MNAHQSEPYQPYLFPELQPLLPAAITVATGPISLPVEREFTFWRVLVHLTLFLATAVTTTLAGMIFPLIGLLEEPDGIALLARYMLSSPVPLINGIAFSFTLLIILGAHELGHYFACRYYKVKASLPYFIPFLPGIGIGTLGAFIRIRSAIRSRRALFDIGIAGPLAGFIFAVPASLIGLLFAQIKTTEATIDFNAPLLFTLINKAFSLPPFDAMQWNPIWFAAWVGLLATGLNLIPVGQLDGGHIVYSIFGHRAHRLIALLTFSAAIVIAFFGYWRYNWAGGFIYVALLTVMMFVRHPSLPDAAEPLGRGRQILALIALLVFIVSFMPVPVSIS
;
A
#
# COMPACT_ATOMS: atom_id res chain seq x y z
N MET A 1 -18.39 64.40 -7.51
CA MET A 1 -19.48 63.66 -6.83
C MET A 1 -20.10 62.74 -7.87
N ASN A 2 -19.82 61.44 -7.81
CA ASN A 2 -20.28 60.45 -8.78
C ASN A 2 -21.55 59.75 -8.27
N ALA A 3 -22.42 59.45 -9.24
CA ALA A 3 -23.77 58.93 -9.10
C ALA A 3 -23.84 57.46 -8.67
N HIS A 4 -24.88 57.12 -7.92
CA HIS A 4 -25.53 55.82 -8.01
C HIS A 4 -27.04 56.04 -8.09
N GLN A 5 -27.57 55.84 -9.29
CA GLN A 5 -29.00 55.81 -9.58
C GLN A 5 -29.59 54.55 -8.93
N SER A 6 -30.58 54.72 -8.06
CA SER A 6 -31.45 53.64 -7.59
C SER A 6 -32.47 53.34 -8.68
N GLU A 7 -32.46 52.13 -9.24
CA GLU A 7 -33.49 51.68 -10.17
C GLU A 7 -34.89 51.68 -9.51
N PRO A 8 -35.96 52.03 -10.25
CA PRO A 8 -37.31 52.01 -9.73
C PRO A 8 -37.82 50.57 -9.61
N TYR A 9 -38.37 50.25 -8.43
CA TYR A 9 -39.03 48.99 -8.11
C TYR A 9 -40.18 48.71 -9.09
N GLN A 10 -40.01 47.72 -9.97
CA GLN A 10 -41.06 47.20 -10.84
C GLN A 10 -41.89 46.17 -10.05
N PRO A 11 -43.22 46.36 -9.89
CA PRO A 11 -44.06 45.35 -9.25
C PRO A 11 -44.20 44.15 -10.19
N TYR A 12 -43.87 42.96 -9.68
CA TYR A 12 -43.98 41.70 -10.43
C TYR A 12 -45.42 41.47 -10.94
N LEU A 13 -45.53 40.98 -12.18
CA LEU A 13 -46.82 40.77 -12.88
C LEU A 13 -47.73 39.67 -12.27
N PHE A 14 -47.24 38.89 -11.31
CA PHE A 14 -47.98 37.77 -10.70
C PHE A 14 -47.69 37.69 -9.19
N PRO A 15 -48.53 38.32 -8.33
CA PRO A 15 -48.34 38.33 -6.87
C PRO A 15 -48.37 36.94 -6.23
N GLU A 16 -49.09 36.00 -6.85
CA GLU A 16 -49.34 34.65 -6.33
C GLU A 16 -48.12 33.72 -6.40
N LEU A 17 -47.10 34.11 -7.18
CA LEU A 17 -45.84 33.37 -7.32
C LEU A 17 -44.71 33.93 -6.44
N GLN A 18 -45.00 34.86 -5.53
CA GLN A 18 -44.01 35.26 -4.53
C GLN A 18 -43.69 34.04 -3.64
N PRO A 19 -42.42 33.59 -3.58
CA PRO A 19 -42.05 32.64 -2.55
C PRO A 19 -42.31 33.31 -1.22
N LEU A 20 -43.16 32.70 -0.39
CA LEU A 20 -43.29 33.07 1.01
C LEU A 20 -41.89 32.96 1.62
N LEU A 21 -41.17 34.07 1.72
CA LEU A 21 -39.92 34.14 2.47
C LEU A 21 -40.29 33.65 3.87
N PRO A 22 -39.72 32.53 4.35
CA PRO A 22 -40.02 32.08 5.69
C PRO A 22 -39.66 33.22 6.64
N ALA A 23 -40.59 33.53 7.55
CA ALA A 23 -40.39 34.52 8.60
C ALA A 23 -39.00 34.32 9.18
N ALA A 24 -38.20 35.39 9.15
CA ALA A 24 -36.79 35.46 9.49
C ALA A 24 -36.28 34.21 10.21
N ILE A 25 -35.61 33.33 9.48
CA ILE A 25 -34.81 32.28 10.11
C ILE A 25 -33.80 33.04 10.97
N THR A 26 -34.03 33.04 12.28
CA THR A 26 -33.01 33.41 13.26
C THR A 26 -31.87 32.43 13.08
N VAL A 27 -30.93 32.78 12.19
CA VAL A 27 -29.66 32.09 12.06
C VAL A 27 -29.02 32.21 13.42
N ALA A 28 -28.96 31.10 14.17
CA ALA A 28 -28.25 31.05 15.43
C ALA A 28 -26.81 31.54 15.16
N THR A 29 -26.48 32.73 15.65
CA THR A 29 -25.15 33.36 15.52
C THR A 29 -24.12 32.73 16.46
N GLY A 30 -24.45 31.59 17.07
CA GLY A 30 -23.50 30.80 17.82
C GLY A 30 -22.50 30.11 16.88
N PRO A 31 -21.22 29.99 17.27
CA PRO A 31 -20.28 29.19 16.51
C PRO A 31 -20.83 27.77 16.39
N ILE A 32 -21.08 27.30 15.16
CA ILE A 32 -21.40 25.91 14.88
C ILE A 32 -20.17 25.09 15.27
N SER A 33 -20.13 24.61 16.51
CA SER A 33 -19.14 23.62 16.93
C SER A 33 -19.51 22.30 16.27
N LEU A 34 -18.92 22.03 15.10
CA LEU A 34 -19.01 20.70 14.51
C LEU A 34 -18.52 19.69 15.55
N PRO A 35 -19.24 18.57 15.77
CA PRO A 35 -18.82 17.57 16.74
C PRO A 35 -17.39 17.15 16.44
N VAL A 36 -16.51 17.33 17.43
CA VAL A 36 -15.14 16.82 17.37
C VAL A 36 -15.25 15.30 17.37
N GLU A 37 -15.23 14.68 16.19
CA GLU A 37 -15.11 13.24 16.08
C GLU A 37 -13.92 12.78 16.92
N ARG A 38 -14.18 12.01 17.98
CA ARG A 38 -13.12 11.38 18.75
C ARG A 38 -12.50 10.28 17.88
N GLU A 39 -11.23 10.47 17.52
CA GLU A 39 -10.46 9.49 16.73
C GLU A 39 -10.41 8.13 17.46
N PHE A 40 -10.17 8.17 18.78
CA PHE A 40 -10.16 7.01 19.66
C PHE A 40 -11.48 6.88 20.41
N THR A 41 -12.37 6.05 19.88
CA THR A 41 -13.51 5.51 20.63
C THR A 41 -13.25 4.02 20.87
N PHE A 42 -13.77 3.48 21.98
CA PHE A 42 -13.63 2.06 22.32
C PHE A 42 -13.95 1.15 21.13
N TRP A 43 -15.11 1.38 20.48
CA TRP A 43 -15.54 0.61 19.31
C TRP A 43 -14.60 0.69 18.12
N ARG A 44 -14.01 1.87 17.85
CA ARG A 44 -13.04 2.01 16.75
C ARG A 44 -11.78 1.22 17.06
N VAL A 45 -11.23 1.37 18.27
CA VAL A 45 -10.03 0.62 18.69
C VAL A 45 -10.30 -0.87 18.62
N LEU A 46 -11.47 -1.33 19.09
CA LEU A 46 -11.88 -2.72 19.01
C LEU A 46 -11.89 -3.23 17.56
N VAL A 47 -12.50 -2.50 16.62
CA VAL A 47 -12.51 -2.89 15.20
C VAL A 47 -11.10 -3.03 14.62
N HIS A 48 -10.23 -2.04 14.86
CA HIS A 48 -8.85 -2.09 14.37
C HIS A 48 -8.05 -3.24 14.99
N LEU A 49 -8.23 -3.48 16.29
CA LEU A 49 -7.59 -4.59 16.99
C LEU A 49 -8.10 -5.94 16.51
N THR A 50 -9.41 -6.11 16.35
CA THR A 50 -10.00 -7.35 15.82
C THR A 50 -9.51 -7.64 14.41
N LEU A 51 -9.44 -6.64 13.54
CA LEU A 51 -8.91 -6.80 12.18
C LEU A 51 -7.42 -7.15 12.18
N PHE A 52 -6.62 -6.52 13.04
CA PHE A 52 -5.21 -6.86 13.20
C PHE A 52 -5.02 -8.30 13.69
N LEU A 53 -5.77 -8.72 14.72
CA LEU A 53 -5.71 -10.08 15.26
C LEU A 53 -6.20 -11.12 14.25
N ALA A 54 -7.29 -10.84 13.53
CA ALA A 54 -7.78 -11.70 12.47
C ALA A 54 -6.74 -11.86 11.36
N THR A 55 -6.09 -10.76 10.98
CA THR A 55 -5.02 -10.79 9.98
C THR A 55 -3.83 -11.58 10.48
N ALA A 56 -3.42 -11.41 11.74
CA ALA A 56 -2.33 -12.19 12.34
C ALA A 56 -2.62 -13.69 12.32
N VAL A 57 -3.86 -14.11 12.60
CA VAL A 57 -4.28 -15.50 12.50
C VAL A 57 -4.20 -15.98 11.05
N THR A 58 -4.75 -15.24 10.09
CA THR A 58 -4.76 -15.67 8.68
C THR A 58 -3.37 -15.69 8.05
N THR A 59 -2.49 -14.73 8.37
CA THR A 59 -1.09 -14.74 7.92
C THR A 59 -0.28 -15.85 8.59
N THR A 60 -0.53 -16.15 9.87
CA THR A 60 0.11 -17.31 10.52
C THR A 60 -0.31 -18.62 9.86
N LEU A 61 -1.61 -18.81 9.57
CA LEU A 61 -2.10 -19.97 8.83
C LEU A 61 -1.51 -20.04 7.41
N ALA A 62 -1.41 -18.92 6.71
CA ALA A 62 -0.77 -18.89 5.39
C ALA A 62 0.71 -19.31 5.47
N GLY A 63 1.47 -18.80 6.43
CA GLY A 63 2.88 -19.20 6.64
C GLY A 63 3.05 -20.65 7.10
N MET A 64 2.02 -21.27 7.70
CA MET A 64 1.99 -22.70 7.99
C MET A 64 1.75 -23.53 6.72
N ILE A 65 0.84 -23.11 5.85
CA ILE A 65 0.38 -23.88 4.68
C ILE A 65 1.35 -23.76 3.50
N PHE A 66 1.86 -22.55 3.22
CA PHE A 66 2.59 -22.27 1.98
C PHE A 66 3.83 -23.16 1.75
N PRO A 67 4.69 -23.41 2.77
CA PRO A 67 5.83 -24.33 2.63
C PRO A 67 5.41 -25.80 2.42
N LEU A 68 4.15 -26.12 2.72
CA LEU A 68 3.60 -27.46 2.70
C LEU A 68 2.64 -27.69 1.53
N ILE A 69 2.50 -26.72 0.62
CA ILE A 69 1.47 -26.79 -0.42
C ILE A 69 1.68 -27.96 -1.39
N GLY A 70 2.93 -28.38 -1.61
CA GLY A 70 3.26 -29.56 -2.40
C GLY A 70 2.73 -30.87 -1.82
N LEU A 71 2.47 -30.94 -0.51
CA LEU A 71 1.84 -32.12 0.10
C LEU A 71 0.39 -32.29 -0.38
N LEU A 72 -0.26 -31.25 -0.90
CA LEU A 72 -1.61 -31.35 -1.46
C LEU A 72 -1.66 -32.10 -2.79
N GLU A 73 -0.51 -32.28 -3.46
CA GLU A 73 -0.41 -33.05 -4.71
C GLU A 73 -0.39 -34.57 -4.45
N GLU A 74 -0.16 -34.99 -3.20
CA GLU A 74 -0.18 -36.38 -2.79
C GLU A 74 -1.61 -36.94 -2.65
N PRO A 75 -1.86 -38.24 -2.91
CA PRO A 75 -3.19 -38.85 -2.86
C PRO A 75 -3.94 -38.67 -1.52
N ASP A 76 -3.22 -38.60 -0.39
CA ASP A 76 -3.73 -38.35 0.96
C ASP A 76 -3.29 -36.99 1.53
N GLY A 77 -2.95 -36.05 0.66
CA GLY A 77 -2.27 -34.79 0.99
C GLY A 77 -2.92 -33.97 2.09
N ILE A 78 -4.26 -33.87 2.08
CA ILE A 78 -5.03 -33.14 3.10
C ILE A 78 -4.87 -33.79 4.48
N ALA A 79 -4.96 -35.12 4.56
CA ALA A 79 -4.81 -35.85 5.81
C ALA A 79 -3.38 -35.74 6.34
N LEU A 80 -2.39 -35.77 5.44
CA LEU A 80 -0.98 -35.68 5.79
C LEU A 80 -0.58 -34.28 6.25
N LEU A 81 -1.10 -33.23 5.59
CA LEU A 81 -1.00 -31.84 6.03
C LEU A 81 -1.58 -31.67 7.44
N ALA A 82 -2.81 -32.15 7.66
CA ALA A 82 -3.49 -32.05 8.96
C ALA A 82 -2.70 -32.78 10.06
N ARG A 83 -2.19 -33.99 9.78
CA ARG A 83 -1.34 -34.74 10.71
C ARG A 83 -0.07 -33.95 11.05
N TYR A 84 0.65 -33.45 10.05
CA TYR A 84 1.90 -32.72 10.26
C TYR A 84 1.69 -31.43 11.06
N MET A 85 0.59 -30.70 10.80
CA MET A 85 0.23 -29.50 11.56
C MET A 85 -0.11 -29.79 13.03
N LEU A 86 -0.72 -30.94 13.31
CA LEU A 86 -1.09 -31.35 14.67
C LEU A 86 0.08 -32.01 15.43
N SER A 87 1.01 -32.65 14.72
CA SER A 87 2.08 -33.45 15.33
C SER A 87 3.41 -32.71 15.51
N SER A 88 3.59 -31.54 14.88
CA SER A 88 4.86 -30.80 14.89
C SER A 88 4.64 -29.33 15.24
N PRO A 89 5.51 -28.72 16.09
CA PRO A 89 5.48 -27.28 16.34
C PRO A 89 6.06 -26.46 15.17
N VAL A 90 6.79 -27.09 14.24
CA VAL A 90 7.53 -26.40 13.17
C VAL A 90 6.63 -25.56 12.26
N PRO A 91 5.47 -26.05 11.76
CA PRO A 91 4.56 -25.22 10.96
C PRO A 91 4.14 -23.97 11.70
N LEU A 92 3.77 -24.08 12.98
CA LEU A 92 3.32 -22.96 13.79
C LEU A 92 4.43 -21.92 13.97
N ILE A 93 5.66 -22.35 14.25
CA ILE A 93 6.83 -21.45 14.37
C ILE A 93 7.07 -20.71 13.05
N ASN A 94 7.01 -21.44 11.92
CA ASN A 94 7.15 -20.84 10.59
C ASN A 94 6.04 -19.83 10.29
N GLY A 95 4.80 -20.17 10.63
CA GLY A 95 3.65 -19.28 10.50
C GLY A 95 3.77 -18.02 11.33
N ILE A 96 4.20 -18.13 12.59
CA ILE A 96 4.43 -16.98 13.47
C ILE A 96 5.57 -16.10 12.93
N ALA A 97 6.69 -16.70 12.50
CA ALA A 97 7.81 -15.96 11.92
C ALA A 97 7.37 -15.18 10.67
N PHE A 98 6.68 -15.84 9.73
CA PHE A 98 6.12 -15.18 8.55
C PHE A 98 5.17 -14.04 8.92
N SER A 99 4.18 -14.33 9.77
CA SER A 99 3.14 -13.38 10.19
C SER A 99 3.74 -12.15 10.87
N PHE A 100 4.64 -12.36 11.84
CA PHE A 100 5.30 -11.27 12.55
C PHE A 100 6.14 -10.40 11.60
N THR A 101 6.97 -11.01 10.75
CA THR A 101 7.80 -10.28 9.79
C THR A 101 6.95 -9.52 8.77
N LEU A 102 5.88 -10.11 8.26
CA LEU A 102 5.02 -9.43 7.29
C LEU A 102 4.25 -8.27 7.93
N LEU A 103 3.65 -8.49 9.10
CA LEU A 103 2.84 -7.49 9.78
C LEU A 103 3.67 -6.32 10.32
N ILE A 104 4.92 -6.53 10.72
CA ILE A 104 5.77 -5.40 11.11
C ILE A 104 6.12 -4.51 9.91
N ILE A 105 6.36 -5.10 8.73
CA ILE A 105 6.64 -4.34 7.51
C ILE A 105 5.41 -3.55 7.06
N LEU A 106 4.26 -4.22 6.91
CA LEU A 106 3.00 -3.57 6.50
C LEU A 106 2.50 -2.57 7.55
N GLY A 107 2.61 -2.93 8.82
CA GLY A 107 2.22 -2.08 9.93
C GLY A 107 3.09 -0.83 10.02
N ALA A 108 4.41 -0.97 9.89
CA ALA A 108 5.32 0.18 9.87
C ALA A 108 5.02 1.12 8.68
N HIS A 109 4.69 0.56 7.51
CA HIS A 109 4.29 1.33 6.35
C HIS A 109 3.04 2.19 6.64
N GLU A 110 1.96 1.59 7.10
CA GLU A 110 0.74 2.34 7.40
C GLU A 110 0.89 3.31 8.58
N LEU A 111 1.67 2.93 9.59
CA LEU A 111 2.01 3.81 10.70
C LEU A 111 2.85 5.00 10.25
N GLY A 112 3.73 4.83 9.26
CA GLY A 112 4.47 5.93 8.62
C GLY A 112 3.53 6.99 8.05
N HIS A 113 2.53 6.57 7.26
CA HIS A 113 1.50 7.49 6.77
C HIS A 113 0.70 8.13 7.91
N TYR A 114 0.30 7.35 8.91
CA TYR A 114 -0.49 7.82 10.04
C TYR A 114 0.26 8.89 10.84
N PHE A 115 1.53 8.68 11.16
CA PHE A 115 2.34 9.65 11.89
C PHE A 115 2.60 10.92 11.07
N ALA A 116 2.84 10.80 9.76
CA ALA A 116 2.94 11.96 8.88
C ALA A 116 1.63 12.75 8.83
N CYS A 117 0.47 12.07 8.73
CA CYS A 117 -0.83 12.71 8.83
C CYS A 117 -0.98 13.47 10.16
N ARG A 118 -0.54 12.86 11.27
CA ARG A 118 -0.64 13.47 12.59
C ARG A 118 0.22 14.72 12.73
N TYR A 119 1.43 14.69 12.20
CA TYR A 119 2.33 15.85 12.14
C TYR A 119 1.69 17.01 11.38
N TYR A 120 1.06 16.72 10.24
CA TYR A 120 0.38 17.71 9.40
C TYR A 120 -1.05 18.05 9.82
N LYS A 121 -1.55 17.50 10.94
CA LYS A 121 -2.93 17.67 11.43
C LYS A 121 -3.98 17.25 10.40
N VAL A 122 -3.65 16.29 9.55
CA VAL A 122 -4.58 15.62 8.63
C VAL A 122 -5.26 14.49 9.40
N LYS A 123 -6.60 14.48 9.44
CA LYS A 123 -7.37 13.44 10.12
C LYS A 123 -7.20 12.11 9.38
N ALA A 124 -6.81 11.06 10.08
CA ALA A 124 -6.65 9.72 9.53
C ALA A 124 -7.19 8.66 10.51
N SER A 125 -7.54 7.48 10.00
CA SER A 125 -7.83 6.32 10.86
C SER A 125 -6.53 5.66 11.33
N LEU A 126 -6.66 4.79 12.33
CA LEU A 126 -5.66 3.74 12.55
C LEU A 126 -5.62 2.79 11.33
N PRO A 127 -4.55 1.99 11.16
CA PRO A 127 -4.46 1.02 10.08
C PRO A 127 -5.61 0.01 10.11
N TYR A 128 -6.23 -0.23 8.96
CA TYR A 128 -7.12 -1.35 8.73
C TYR A 128 -6.31 -2.48 8.09
N PHE A 129 -6.03 -3.54 8.86
CA PHE A 129 -5.46 -4.76 8.30
C PHE A 129 -6.58 -5.61 7.70
N ILE A 130 -6.38 -6.10 6.48
CA ILE A 130 -7.38 -6.86 5.76
C ILE A 130 -6.99 -8.34 5.79
N PRO A 131 -7.66 -9.18 6.59
CA PRO A 131 -7.42 -10.61 6.58
C PRO A 131 -7.86 -11.20 5.24
N PHE A 132 -7.14 -12.21 4.77
CA PHE A 132 -7.48 -12.95 3.56
C PHE A 132 -7.40 -14.45 3.79
N LEU A 133 -8.12 -15.22 2.98
CA LEU A 133 -8.19 -16.67 3.14
C LEU A 133 -6.80 -17.30 2.99
N PRO A 134 -6.33 -18.08 3.99
CA PRO A 134 -5.07 -18.81 3.90
C PRO A 134 -5.19 -19.92 2.84
N GLY A 135 -4.11 -20.20 2.10
CA GLY A 135 -4.06 -21.22 1.05
C GLY A 135 -4.40 -20.72 -0.36
N ILE A 136 -5.11 -19.60 -0.50
CA ILE A 136 -5.34 -18.92 -1.80
C ILE A 136 -4.37 -17.74 -1.96
N GLY A 137 -4.01 -17.09 -0.86
CA GLY A 137 -3.03 -16.01 -0.84
C GLY A 137 -2.14 -16.06 0.40
N ILE A 138 -1.48 -14.95 0.65
CA ILE A 138 -0.48 -14.77 1.74
C ILE A 138 -1.11 -14.52 3.12
N GLY A 139 -2.43 -14.74 3.26
CA GLY A 139 -3.19 -14.52 4.50
C GLY A 139 -3.59 -13.06 4.76
N THR A 140 -3.26 -12.13 3.87
CA THR A 140 -3.70 -10.73 3.95
C THR A 140 -3.83 -10.10 2.57
N LEU A 141 -4.74 -9.14 2.40
CA LEU A 141 -4.78 -8.24 1.23
C LEU A 141 -3.96 -6.96 1.44
N GLY A 142 -3.24 -6.88 2.56
CA GLY A 142 -2.49 -5.69 2.97
C GLY A 142 -3.16 -4.96 4.12
N ALA A 143 -2.70 -3.74 4.35
CA ALA A 143 -3.29 -2.81 5.28
C ALA A 143 -3.42 -1.44 4.60
N PHE A 144 -4.30 -0.58 5.12
CA PHE A 144 -4.40 0.80 4.66
C PHE A 144 -4.91 1.71 5.78
N ILE A 145 -4.50 2.98 5.76
CA ILE A 145 -5.16 4.04 6.52
C ILE A 145 -6.22 4.76 5.68
N ARG A 146 -7.29 5.21 6.34
CA ARG A 146 -8.29 6.09 5.70
C ARG A 146 -8.00 7.53 6.06
N ILE A 147 -7.58 8.33 5.08
CA ILE A 147 -7.49 9.79 5.21
C ILE A 147 -8.91 10.38 5.19
N ARG A 148 -9.25 11.21 6.19
CA ARG A 148 -10.61 11.73 6.44
C ARG A 148 -10.76 13.23 6.25
N SER A 149 -9.68 13.92 5.93
CA SER A 149 -9.69 15.36 5.65
C SER A 149 -8.79 15.68 4.47
N ALA A 150 -9.11 16.74 3.73
CA ALA A 150 -8.30 17.17 2.59
C ALA A 150 -6.86 17.51 2.99
N ILE A 151 -5.90 17.05 2.18
CA ILE A 151 -4.49 17.44 2.26
C ILE A 151 -4.35 18.81 1.58
N ARG A 152 -4.00 19.84 2.35
CA ARG A 152 -4.02 21.23 1.87
C ARG A 152 -2.68 21.75 1.37
N SER A 153 -1.57 21.09 1.70
CA SER A 153 -0.24 21.54 1.30
C SER A 153 0.51 20.48 0.50
N ARG A 154 1.31 20.97 -0.44
CA ARG A 154 2.19 20.16 -1.29
C ARG A 154 3.23 19.39 -0.47
N ARG A 155 3.75 20.00 0.60
CA ARG A 155 4.67 19.37 1.55
C ARG A 155 4.00 18.25 2.33
N ALA A 156 2.77 18.44 2.80
CA ALA A 156 2.04 17.38 3.48
C ALA A 156 1.78 16.20 2.54
N LEU A 157 1.40 16.47 1.28
CA LEU A 157 1.19 15.40 0.29
C LEU A 157 2.47 14.60 0.04
N PHE A 158 3.61 15.28 -0.13
CA PHE A 158 4.90 14.63 -0.32
C PHE A 158 5.29 13.80 0.92
N ASP A 159 5.28 14.41 2.10
CA ASP A 159 5.76 13.78 3.34
C ASP A 159 4.86 12.62 3.76
N ILE A 160 3.54 12.73 3.57
CA ILE A 160 2.62 11.60 3.80
C ILE A 160 2.90 10.50 2.79
N GLY A 161 3.04 10.81 1.49
CA GLY A 161 3.30 9.80 0.46
C GLY A 161 4.60 9.05 0.66
N ILE A 162 5.67 9.70 1.12
CA ILE A 162 6.97 9.04 1.29
C ILE A 162 7.13 8.31 2.64
N ALA A 163 6.43 8.76 3.69
CA ALA A 163 6.65 8.23 5.04
C ALA A 163 6.35 6.73 5.16
N GLY A 164 5.29 6.24 4.52
CA GLY A 164 4.93 4.83 4.56
C GLY A 164 5.96 3.92 3.89
N PRO A 165 6.28 4.13 2.59
CA PRO A 165 7.29 3.33 1.90
C PRO A 165 8.63 3.27 2.63
N LEU A 166 9.13 4.40 3.15
CA LEU A 166 10.39 4.39 3.89
C LEU A 166 10.30 3.66 5.22
N ALA A 167 9.20 3.83 5.97
CA ALA A 167 9.01 3.15 7.25
C ALA A 167 8.93 1.63 7.06
N GLY A 168 8.15 1.15 6.09
CA GLY A 168 8.10 -0.28 5.75
C GLY A 168 9.45 -0.82 5.28
N PHE A 169 10.13 -0.08 4.41
CA PHE A 169 11.42 -0.49 3.85
C PHE A 169 12.52 -0.65 4.92
N ILE A 170 12.53 0.19 5.96
CA ILE A 170 13.47 0.07 7.10
C ILE A 170 13.35 -1.30 7.78
N PHE A 171 12.16 -1.89 7.86
CA PHE A 171 11.97 -3.23 8.40
C PHE A 171 12.18 -4.33 7.35
N ALA A 172 11.88 -4.05 6.08
CA ALA A 172 12.10 -5.00 4.99
C ALA A 172 13.58 -5.32 4.77
N VAL A 173 14.49 -4.33 4.87
CA VAL A 173 15.94 -4.52 4.69
C VAL A 173 16.55 -5.56 5.64
N PRO A 174 16.44 -5.44 6.98
CA PRO A 174 16.97 -6.45 7.89
C PRO A 174 16.26 -7.80 7.75
N ALA A 175 14.94 -7.81 7.47
CA ALA A 175 14.22 -9.05 7.20
C ALA A 175 14.76 -9.76 5.93
N SER A 176 15.11 -9.00 4.89
CA SER A 176 15.72 -9.52 3.66
C SER A 176 17.07 -10.17 3.96
N LEU A 177 17.91 -9.50 4.75
CA LEU A 177 19.21 -10.01 5.15
C LEU A 177 19.08 -11.31 5.97
N ILE A 178 18.24 -11.31 7.00
CA ILE A 178 17.98 -12.49 7.83
C ILE A 178 17.41 -13.62 6.96
N GLY A 179 16.42 -13.33 6.12
CA GLY A 179 15.82 -14.30 5.21
C GLY A 179 16.86 -14.97 4.30
N LEU A 180 17.82 -14.21 3.78
CA LEU A 180 18.89 -14.74 2.92
C LEU A 180 19.96 -15.53 3.69
N LEU A 181 20.38 -15.06 4.87
CA LEU A 181 21.40 -15.74 5.68
C LEU A 181 20.94 -17.10 6.22
N PHE A 182 19.64 -17.25 6.47
CA PHE A 182 19.04 -18.49 6.96
C PHE A 182 18.33 -19.30 5.86
N ALA A 183 18.55 -18.96 4.58
CA ALA A 183 18.08 -19.78 3.48
C ALA A 183 18.83 -21.12 3.47
N GLN A 184 18.10 -22.21 3.24
CA GLN A 184 18.70 -23.55 3.17
C GLN A 184 19.02 -23.92 1.72
N ILE A 185 19.75 -25.00 1.50
CA ILE A 185 20.03 -25.49 0.14
C ILE A 185 18.78 -26.18 -0.41
N LYS A 186 18.36 -25.80 -1.62
CA LYS A 186 17.22 -26.40 -2.32
C LYS A 186 17.54 -27.86 -2.63
N THR A 187 16.69 -28.79 -2.17
CA THR A 187 16.84 -30.24 -2.39
C THR A 187 15.87 -30.81 -3.43
N THR A 188 14.91 -30.00 -3.87
CA THR A 188 13.85 -30.41 -4.80
C THR A 188 13.56 -29.26 -5.77
N GLU A 189 13.30 -29.58 -7.03
CA GLU A 189 12.84 -28.58 -7.99
C GLU A 189 11.44 -28.11 -7.60
N ALA A 190 11.19 -26.80 -7.70
CA ALA A 190 9.91 -26.20 -7.39
C ALA A 190 9.25 -25.75 -8.69
N THR A 191 7.96 -26.05 -8.86
CA THR A 191 7.17 -25.65 -10.03
C THR A 191 6.95 -24.13 -10.11
N ILE A 192 7.08 -23.43 -8.97
CA ILE A 192 6.90 -21.98 -8.85
C ILE A 192 8.17 -21.37 -8.27
N ASP A 193 8.79 -20.45 -9.00
CA ASP A 193 9.97 -19.70 -8.56
C ASP A 193 9.63 -18.23 -8.28
N PHE A 194 10.09 -17.74 -7.13
CA PHE A 194 9.97 -16.33 -6.74
C PHE A 194 11.23 -15.57 -7.15
N ASN A 195 11.07 -14.64 -8.10
CA ASN A 195 12.18 -13.84 -8.59
C ASN A 195 12.64 -12.84 -7.52
N ALA A 196 13.96 -12.77 -7.32
CA ALA A 196 14.56 -11.93 -6.30
C ALA A 196 14.52 -10.44 -6.71
N PRO A 197 14.05 -9.53 -5.84
CA PRO A 197 14.20 -8.09 -6.08
C PRO A 197 15.68 -7.69 -6.06
N LEU A 198 16.01 -6.53 -6.65
CA LEU A 198 17.40 -6.08 -6.73
C LEU A 198 18.05 -5.95 -5.34
N LEU A 199 17.30 -5.57 -4.29
CA LEU A 199 17.82 -5.56 -2.92
C LEU A 199 18.37 -6.93 -2.50
N PHE A 200 17.66 -8.01 -2.81
CA PHE A 200 18.11 -9.37 -2.48
C PHE A 200 19.39 -9.71 -3.23
N THR A 201 19.47 -9.36 -4.52
CA THR A 201 20.67 -9.57 -5.34
C THR A 201 21.87 -8.81 -4.79
N LEU A 202 21.68 -7.57 -4.34
CA LEU A 202 22.74 -6.77 -3.72
C LEU A 202 23.23 -7.39 -2.41
N ILE A 203 22.31 -7.84 -1.54
CA ILE A 203 22.66 -8.52 -0.28
C ILE A 203 23.37 -9.86 -0.58
N ASN A 204 22.82 -10.68 -1.46
CA ASN A 204 23.40 -11.97 -1.84
C ASN A 204 24.85 -11.80 -2.34
N LYS A 205 25.10 -10.83 -3.22
CA LYS A 205 26.44 -10.51 -3.71
C LYS A 205 27.35 -9.98 -2.60
N ALA A 206 26.87 -9.09 -1.74
CA ALA A 206 27.66 -8.49 -0.67
C ALA A 206 28.14 -9.51 0.37
N PHE A 207 27.35 -10.55 0.63
CA PHE A 207 27.66 -11.63 1.58
C PHE A 207 28.17 -12.92 0.91
N SER A 208 28.36 -12.91 -0.42
CA SER A 208 28.81 -14.09 -1.20
C SER A 208 27.98 -15.34 -0.94
N LEU A 209 26.65 -15.18 -0.89
CA LEU A 209 25.73 -16.28 -0.62
C LEU A 209 25.54 -17.17 -1.87
N PRO A 210 25.04 -18.41 -1.71
CA PRO A 210 24.72 -19.26 -2.84
C PRO A 210 23.77 -18.61 -3.87
N PRO A 211 23.80 -19.03 -5.13
CA PRO A 211 22.85 -18.50 -6.12
C PRO A 211 21.40 -18.91 -5.79
N PHE A 212 20.44 -18.08 -6.22
CA PHE A 212 19.04 -18.18 -5.79
C PHE A 212 18.35 -19.49 -6.21
N ASP A 213 18.78 -20.09 -7.31
CA ASP A 213 18.31 -21.39 -7.80
C ASP A 213 18.66 -22.54 -6.84
N ALA A 214 19.78 -22.43 -6.14
CA ALA A 214 20.22 -23.36 -5.11
C ALA A 214 19.65 -23.06 -3.72
N MET A 215 18.83 -22.02 -3.55
CA MET A 215 18.28 -21.61 -2.26
C MET A 215 16.82 -22.03 -2.08
N GLN A 216 16.53 -22.65 -0.93
CA GLN A 216 15.20 -22.83 -0.41
C GLN A 216 14.85 -21.63 0.49
N TRP A 217 13.77 -20.94 0.14
CA TRP A 217 13.27 -19.81 0.92
C TRP A 217 12.73 -20.26 2.28
N ASN A 218 12.85 -19.38 3.27
CA ASN A 218 12.29 -19.54 4.61
C ASN A 218 11.15 -18.53 4.84
N PRO A 219 10.39 -18.64 5.94
CA PRO A 219 9.26 -17.74 6.23
C PRO A 219 9.63 -16.25 6.26
N ILE A 220 10.80 -15.90 6.79
CA ILE A 220 11.26 -14.51 6.90
C ILE A 220 11.63 -13.97 5.51
N TRP A 221 12.32 -14.79 4.70
CA TRP A 221 12.62 -14.49 3.30
C TRP A 221 11.36 -14.16 2.52
N PHE A 222 10.33 -15.01 2.64
CA PHE A 222 9.08 -14.83 1.90
C PHE A 222 8.30 -13.60 2.37
N ALA A 223 8.24 -13.35 3.69
CA ALA A 223 7.63 -12.14 4.23
C ALA A 223 8.34 -10.86 3.78
N ALA A 224 9.68 -10.86 3.74
CA ALA A 224 10.48 -9.74 3.23
C ALA A 224 10.23 -9.51 1.74
N TRP A 225 10.17 -10.59 0.96
CA TRP A 225 9.85 -10.54 -0.47
C TRP A 225 8.47 -9.90 -0.72
N VAL A 226 7.44 -10.33 0.02
CA VAL A 226 6.09 -9.74 -0.04
C VAL A 226 6.12 -8.26 0.37
N GLY A 227 6.85 -7.92 1.44
CA GLY A 227 6.98 -6.55 1.91
C GLY A 227 7.62 -5.61 0.89
N LEU A 228 8.67 -6.08 0.19
CA LEU A 228 9.29 -5.35 -0.92
C LEU A 228 8.38 -5.26 -2.13
N LEU A 229 7.62 -6.32 -2.45
CA LEU A 229 6.60 -6.26 -3.50
C LEU A 229 5.57 -5.17 -3.20
N ALA A 230 5.02 -5.15 -1.99
CA ALA A 230 4.06 -4.13 -1.56
C ALA A 230 4.66 -2.71 -1.62
N THR A 231 5.90 -2.54 -1.14
CA THR A 231 6.61 -1.26 -1.21
C THR A 231 6.84 -0.81 -2.66
N GLY A 232 7.27 -1.73 -3.53
CA GLY A 232 7.47 -1.48 -4.96
C GLY A 232 6.18 -1.09 -5.67
N LEU A 233 5.07 -1.79 -5.37
CA LEU A 233 3.74 -1.47 -5.92
C LEU A 233 3.25 -0.09 -5.47
N ASN A 234 3.38 0.24 -4.18
CA ASN A 234 2.96 1.54 -3.65
C ASN A 234 3.80 2.71 -4.22
N LEU A 235 5.07 2.46 -4.57
CA LEU A 235 5.93 3.47 -5.17
C LEU A 235 5.79 3.59 -6.70
N ILE A 236 4.90 2.82 -7.34
CA ILE A 236 4.58 3.04 -8.76
C ILE A 236 3.98 4.45 -8.93
N PRO A 237 4.50 5.27 -9.85
CA PRO A 237 4.07 6.66 -10.02
C PRO A 237 2.76 6.79 -10.81
N VAL A 238 1.68 6.20 -10.30
CA VAL A 238 0.35 6.16 -10.94
C VAL A 238 -0.75 6.42 -9.92
N GLY A 239 -1.68 7.31 -10.26
CA GLY A 239 -2.88 7.58 -9.47
C GLY A 239 -2.57 7.92 -8.01
N GLN A 240 -3.44 7.51 -7.09
CA GLN A 240 -3.29 7.81 -5.66
C GLN A 240 -2.31 6.91 -4.89
N LEU A 241 -1.49 6.13 -5.59
CA LEU A 241 -0.39 5.41 -4.97
C LEU A 241 0.63 6.41 -4.39
N ASP A 242 1.46 5.95 -3.45
CA ASP A 242 2.47 6.78 -2.80
C ASP A 242 3.46 7.40 -3.78
N GLY A 243 3.90 6.61 -4.77
CA GLY A 243 4.73 7.09 -5.87
C GLY A 243 4.05 8.20 -6.68
N GLY A 244 2.74 8.08 -6.88
CA GLY A 244 1.91 9.12 -7.52
C GLY A 244 1.87 10.41 -6.70
N HIS A 245 1.68 10.32 -5.38
CA HIS A 245 1.74 11.48 -4.47
C HIS A 245 3.12 12.16 -4.50
N ILE A 246 4.21 11.39 -4.51
CA ILE A 246 5.58 11.91 -4.61
C ILE A 246 5.78 12.62 -5.95
N VAL A 247 5.46 11.98 -7.08
CA VAL A 247 5.62 12.57 -8.41
C VAL A 247 4.75 13.81 -8.61
N TYR A 248 3.47 13.74 -8.20
CA TYR A 248 2.54 14.86 -8.28
C TYR A 248 3.01 16.05 -7.44
N SER A 249 3.52 15.78 -6.23
CA SER A 249 4.07 16.84 -5.39
C SER A 249 5.43 17.36 -5.87
N ILE A 250 6.19 16.70 -6.75
CA ILE A 250 7.44 17.27 -7.30
C ILE A 250 7.22 18.00 -8.62
N PHE A 251 6.47 17.41 -9.54
CA PHE A 251 6.39 17.88 -10.92
C PHE A 251 5.02 18.48 -11.28
N GLY A 252 4.05 18.40 -10.38
CA GLY A 252 2.70 18.92 -10.60
C GLY A 252 1.89 18.07 -11.57
N HIS A 253 0.70 18.56 -11.90
CA HIS A 253 -0.34 17.78 -12.58
C HIS A 253 0.06 17.28 -13.99
N ARG A 254 0.65 18.14 -14.83
CA ARG A 254 0.96 17.81 -16.23
C ARG A 254 2.00 16.70 -16.34
N ALA A 255 3.11 16.86 -15.62
CA ALA A 255 4.19 15.88 -15.61
C ALA A 255 3.76 14.57 -14.95
N HIS A 256 3.02 14.65 -13.83
CA HIS A 256 2.44 13.45 -13.21
C HIS A 256 1.57 12.66 -14.19
N ARG A 257 0.68 13.33 -14.95
CA ARG A 257 -0.16 12.65 -15.95
C ARG A 257 0.66 11.95 -17.03
N LEU A 258 1.72 12.59 -17.52
CA LEU A 258 2.62 11.98 -18.50
C LEU A 258 3.34 10.77 -17.91
N ILE A 259 3.94 10.91 -16.73
CA ILE A 259 4.67 9.84 -16.05
C ILE A 259 3.73 8.65 -15.79
N ALA A 260 2.54 8.90 -15.26
CA ALA A 260 1.55 7.85 -15.01
C ALA A 260 1.15 7.10 -16.28
N LEU A 261 0.98 7.81 -17.41
CA LEU A 261 0.66 7.18 -18.70
C LEU A 261 1.81 6.31 -19.22
N LEU A 262 3.05 6.80 -19.11
CA LEU A 262 4.25 6.05 -19.52
C LEU A 262 4.44 4.81 -18.66
N THR A 263 4.31 4.95 -17.34
CA THR A 263 4.41 3.83 -16.40
C THR A 263 3.29 2.81 -16.60
N PHE A 264 2.06 3.25 -16.85
CA PHE A 264 0.95 2.35 -17.16
C PHE A 264 1.17 1.58 -18.46
N SER A 265 1.64 2.27 -19.50
CA SER A 265 2.00 1.64 -20.78
C SER A 265 3.12 0.61 -20.60
N ALA A 266 4.14 0.93 -19.81
CA ALA A 266 5.22 0.00 -19.48
C ALA A 266 4.70 -1.21 -18.69
N ALA A 267 3.79 -1.02 -17.74
CA ALA A 267 3.18 -2.12 -16.99
C ALA A 267 2.40 -3.09 -17.90
N ILE A 268 1.70 -2.58 -18.92
CA ILE A 268 1.05 -3.43 -19.94
C ILE A 268 2.09 -4.26 -20.69
N VAL A 269 3.16 -3.64 -21.18
CA VAL A 269 4.23 -4.33 -21.90
C VAL A 269 4.86 -5.42 -21.03
N ILE A 270 5.16 -5.09 -19.76
CA ILE A 270 5.71 -6.03 -18.78
C ILE A 270 4.74 -7.18 -18.52
N ALA A 271 3.43 -6.93 -18.39
CA ALA A 271 2.43 -7.97 -18.17
C ALA A 271 2.35 -8.97 -19.34
N PHE A 272 2.33 -8.47 -20.59
CA PHE A 272 2.35 -9.32 -21.78
C PHE A 272 3.66 -10.10 -21.90
N PHE A 273 4.80 -9.45 -21.64
CA PHE A 273 6.11 -10.11 -21.65
C PHE A 273 6.20 -11.18 -20.56
N GLY A 274 5.74 -10.89 -19.35
CA GLY A 274 5.68 -11.82 -18.22
C GLY A 274 4.85 -13.06 -18.52
N TYR A 275 3.66 -12.86 -19.11
CA TYR A 275 2.81 -13.96 -19.55
C TYR A 275 3.48 -14.79 -20.65
N TRP A 276 3.99 -14.14 -21.70
CA TRP A 276 4.59 -14.83 -22.85
C TRP A 276 5.88 -15.59 -22.50
N ARG A 277 6.75 -15.00 -21.68
CA ARG A 277 8.08 -15.55 -21.38
C ARG A 277 8.14 -16.43 -20.14
N TYR A 278 7.29 -16.19 -19.14
CA TYR A 278 7.36 -16.82 -17.82
C TYR A 278 6.05 -17.45 -17.37
N ASN A 279 5.05 -17.53 -18.27
CA ASN A 279 3.71 -18.05 -18.01
C ASN A 279 3.03 -17.40 -16.79
N TRP A 280 3.40 -16.16 -16.47
CA TRP A 280 2.93 -15.47 -15.29
C TRP A 280 1.83 -14.47 -15.65
N ALA A 281 0.58 -14.85 -15.36
CA ALA A 281 -0.60 -14.01 -15.60
C ALA A 281 -0.82 -12.91 -14.54
N GLY A 282 -0.06 -12.91 -13.44
CA GLY A 282 -0.26 -11.95 -12.34
C GLY A 282 -0.04 -10.49 -12.74
N GLY A 283 0.73 -10.22 -13.79
CA GLY A 283 0.93 -8.87 -14.33
C GLY A 283 -0.37 -8.19 -14.77
N PHE A 284 -1.36 -8.96 -15.24
CA PHE A 284 -2.67 -8.40 -15.62
C PHE A 284 -3.49 -7.92 -14.41
N ILE A 285 -3.28 -8.53 -13.23
CA ILE A 285 -3.88 -8.05 -11.98
C ILE A 285 -3.32 -6.66 -11.65
N TYR A 286 -2.02 -6.45 -11.83
CA TYR A 286 -1.40 -5.14 -11.62
C TYR A 286 -1.91 -4.10 -12.63
N VAL A 287 -2.04 -4.47 -13.90
CA VAL A 287 -2.64 -3.58 -14.91
C VAL A 287 -4.08 -3.21 -14.55
N ALA A 288 -4.89 -4.17 -14.11
CA ALA A 288 -6.26 -3.92 -13.66
C ALA A 288 -6.30 -2.97 -12.44
N LEU A 289 -5.43 -3.19 -11.45
CA LEU A 289 -5.28 -2.32 -10.29
C LEU A 289 -4.89 -0.89 -10.71
N LEU A 290 -3.86 -0.74 -11.54
CA LEU A 290 -3.41 0.57 -12.03
C LEU A 290 -4.47 1.27 -12.87
N THR A 291 -5.28 0.52 -13.63
CA THR A 291 -6.42 1.07 -14.37
C THR A 291 -7.42 1.74 -13.43
N VAL A 292 -7.78 1.07 -12.33
CA VAL A 292 -8.66 1.66 -11.29
C VAL A 292 -8.03 2.92 -10.72
N MET A 293 -6.73 2.88 -10.36
CA MET A 293 -6.02 4.03 -9.79
C MET A 293 -5.95 5.23 -10.74
N MET A 294 -5.88 5.01 -12.05
CA MET A 294 -5.89 6.07 -13.07
C MET A 294 -7.21 6.85 -13.11
N PHE A 295 -8.34 6.22 -12.75
CA PHE A 295 -9.65 6.89 -12.71
C PHE A 295 -9.87 7.71 -11.43
N VAL A 296 -9.12 7.42 -10.36
CA VAL A 296 -9.24 8.15 -9.10
C VAL A 296 -8.52 9.50 -9.23
N ARG A 297 -9.28 10.59 -9.18
CA ARG A 297 -8.73 11.95 -9.32
C ARG A 297 -7.79 12.30 -8.15
N HIS A 298 -6.67 12.94 -8.45
CA HIS A 298 -5.81 13.52 -7.41
C HIS A 298 -6.51 14.67 -6.69
N PRO A 299 -6.27 14.83 -5.37
CA PRO A 299 -6.72 16.00 -4.64
C PRO A 299 -6.20 17.29 -5.30
N SER A 300 -7.09 18.24 -5.55
CA SER A 300 -6.70 19.59 -5.95
C SER A 300 -5.96 20.25 -4.79
N LEU A 301 -4.70 20.65 -5.00
CA LEU A 301 -3.91 21.38 -4.00
C LEU A 301 -4.19 22.88 -4.16
N PRO A 302 -4.76 23.57 -3.15
CA PRO A 302 -4.94 25.02 -3.18
C PRO A 302 -3.61 25.78 -3.26
N ASP A 303 -2.57 25.27 -2.58
CA ASP A 303 -1.24 25.89 -2.49
C ASP A 303 -0.20 25.20 -3.38
N ALA A 304 -0.43 25.17 -4.70
CA ALA A 304 0.49 24.53 -5.66
C ALA A 304 1.83 25.28 -5.85
N ALA A 305 1.91 26.54 -5.43
CA ALA A 305 3.02 27.44 -5.72
C ALA A 305 4.23 27.30 -4.77
N GLU A 306 4.10 26.64 -3.61
CA GLU A 306 5.22 26.55 -2.66
C GLU A 306 6.25 25.48 -3.10
N PRO A 307 7.54 25.82 -3.26
CA PRO A 307 8.55 24.86 -3.68
C PRO A 307 8.85 23.83 -2.59
N LEU A 308 9.17 22.60 -3.02
CA LEU A 308 9.76 21.58 -2.15
C LEU A 308 11.21 21.98 -1.85
N GLY A 309 11.54 22.19 -0.57
CA GLY A 309 12.92 22.45 -0.15
C GLY A 309 13.87 21.30 -0.51
N ARG A 310 15.18 21.59 -0.59
CA ARG A 310 16.23 20.64 -1.02
C ARG A 310 16.19 19.28 -0.29
N GLY A 311 15.88 19.27 1.01
CA GLY A 311 15.77 18.02 1.77
C GLY A 311 14.71 17.04 1.21
N ARG A 312 13.58 17.55 0.71
CA ARG A 312 12.53 16.72 0.10
C ARG A 312 12.93 16.21 -1.28
N GLN A 313 13.78 16.94 -2.01
CA GLN A 313 14.32 16.45 -3.27
C GLN A 313 15.28 15.27 -3.04
N ILE A 314 16.09 15.32 -1.99
CA ILE A 314 16.95 14.19 -1.59
C ILE A 314 16.08 13.00 -1.19
N LEU A 315 15.04 13.23 -0.38
CA LEU A 315 14.08 12.19 0.00
C LEU A 315 13.39 11.57 -1.22
N ALA A 316 13.04 12.36 -2.24
CA ALA A 316 12.47 11.86 -3.47
C ALA A 316 13.43 10.92 -4.22
N LEU A 317 14.72 11.27 -4.25
CA LEU A 317 15.76 10.40 -4.81
C LEU A 317 15.89 9.11 -4.01
N ILE A 318 15.84 9.19 -2.67
CA ILE A 318 15.84 8.00 -1.81
C ILE A 318 14.61 7.13 -2.11
N ALA A 319 13.41 7.71 -2.26
CA ALA A 319 12.21 6.97 -2.62
C ALA A 319 12.33 6.29 -4.00
N LEU A 320 12.94 6.97 -4.98
CA LEU A 320 13.23 6.37 -6.29
C LEU A 320 14.20 5.19 -6.17
N LEU A 321 15.25 5.31 -5.34
CA LEU A 321 16.17 4.20 -5.08
C LEU A 321 15.44 3.04 -4.40
N VAL A 322 14.60 3.31 -3.39
CA VAL A 322 13.77 2.30 -2.72
C VAL A 322 12.84 1.60 -3.72
N PHE A 323 12.23 2.34 -4.64
CA PHE A 323 11.45 1.77 -5.73
C PHE A 323 12.30 0.84 -6.61
N ILE A 324 13.45 1.30 -7.08
CA ILE A 324 14.34 0.51 -7.96
C ILE A 324 14.80 -0.78 -7.27
N VAL A 325 15.15 -0.73 -5.99
CA VAL A 325 15.64 -1.93 -5.29
C VAL A 325 14.52 -2.89 -4.87
N SER A 326 13.27 -2.43 -4.80
CA SER A 326 12.12 -3.23 -4.36
C SER A 326 11.24 -3.72 -5.51
N PHE A 327 11.19 -2.99 -6.62
CA PHE A 327 10.30 -3.28 -7.74
C PHE A 327 10.72 -4.56 -8.48
N MET A 328 9.73 -5.39 -8.76
CA MET A 328 9.89 -6.67 -9.44
C MET A 328 9.00 -6.68 -10.69
N PRO A 329 9.57 -6.57 -11.90
CA PRO A 329 8.78 -6.59 -13.14
C PRO A 329 8.00 -7.89 -13.31
N VAL A 330 8.64 -9.02 -13.00
CA VAL A 330 8.06 -10.36 -13.04
C VAL A 330 8.38 -11.01 -11.69
N PRO A 331 7.51 -10.88 -10.68
CA PRO A 331 7.75 -11.41 -9.34
C PRO A 331 7.77 -12.94 -9.29
N VAL A 332 6.98 -13.61 -10.14
CA VAL A 332 6.85 -15.07 -10.12
C VAL A 332 7.07 -15.60 -11.54
N SER A 333 7.76 -16.73 -11.64
CA SER A 333 7.89 -17.52 -12.87
C SER A 333 7.39 -18.94 -12.62
N ILE A 334 6.70 -19.50 -13.61
CA ILE A 334 6.18 -20.86 -13.57
C ILE A 334 6.95 -21.64 -14.63
N SER A 335 7.60 -22.72 -14.20
CA SER A 335 8.47 -23.57 -15.03
C SER A 335 7.69 -24.71 -15.68
#